data_AF-A0A357TE80-F1
#
_entry.id   AF-A0A357TE80-F1
#
_cell.length_a   1.000
_cell.length_b   1.000
_cell.length_c   1.000
_cell.angle_alpha   90.00
_cell.angle_beta   90.00
_cell.angle_gamma   90.00
#
_symmetry.space_group_name_H-M   'P 1'
#
loop_
_entity.id
_entity.type
_entity.pdbx_description
1 polymer ?
#
loop_
_entity_poly.entity_id
_entity_poly.type
_entity_poly.pdbx_seq_one_letter_code
_entity_poly.pdbx_strand_id
1 'polypeptide(L)'
;MATDPLPVSGDSLNQRLAEKGLRFTSQRKHVYEVLLGQRDHPSAEEVFMRAKQSKPEISMATVYNTLDALVKCGVVRQVNVDRGATLYCSNMNEHAHFCCDDCGKVFDVNLKNSPRVPEVDVPGDFEVRSIDIALHGRCTDMCEDCGRRKAYT
;
A
#
# COMPACT_ATOMS: atom_id res chain seq x y z
N MET A 1 -0.07 18.92 13.46
CA MET A 1 -0.76 17.62 13.52
C MET A 1 -1.38 17.41 12.16
N ALA A 2 -0.79 16.57 11.31
CA ALA A 2 -1.27 16.40 9.94
C ALA A 2 -2.64 15.73 10.00
N THR A 3 -3.66 16.44 9.53
CA THR A 3 -5.02 15.94 9.41
C THR A 3 -5.04 14.93 8.27
N ASP A 4 -5.11 13.65 8.61
CA ASP A 4 -5.38 12.57 7.67
C ASP A 4 -6.65 12.90 6.86
N PRO A 5 -6.67 12.73 5.52
CA PRO A 5 -7.92 12.64 4.82
C PRO A 5 -8.67 11.43 5.37
N LEU A 6 -9.89 11.71 5.79
CA LEU A 6 -10.83 10.75 6.35
C LEU A 6 -10.90 9.48 5.48
N PRO A 7 -11.13 8.30 6.09
CA PRO A 7 -11.40 7.09 5.33
C PRO A 7 -12.49 7.38 4.31
N VAL A 8 -12.22 7.14 3.02
CA VAL A 8 -13.19 7.35 1.96
C VAL A 8 -14.46 6.56 2.29
N SER A 9 -15.55 7.28 2.50
CA SER A 9 -16.86 6.70 2.78
C SER A 9 -17.25 5.73 1.67
N GLY A 10 -18.10 4.74 1.95
CA GLY A 10 -18.54 3.74 0.96
C GLY A 10 -19.08 4.35 -0.35
N ASP A 11 -19.67 5.55 -0.27
CA ASP A 11 -20.15 6.32 -1.41
C ASP A 11 -19.02 6.80 -2.34
N SER A 12 -17.87 7.17 -1.76
CA SER A 12 -16.67 7.58 -2.49
C SER A 12 -16.02 6.40 -3.24
N LEU A 13 -16.03 5.20 -2.66
CA LEU A 13 -15.55 3.99 -3.34
C LEU A 13 -16.42 3.64 -4.56
N ASN A 14 -17.75 3.68 -4.40
CA ASN A 14 -18.68 3.40 -5.50
C ASN A 14 -18.48 4.37 -6.67
N GLN A 15 -18.36 5.68 -6.38
CA GLN A 15 -18.10 6.70 -7.38
C GLN A 15 -16.81 6.42 -8.15
N ARG A 16 -15.68 6.18 -7.45
CA ARG A 16 -14.38 5.94 -8.08
C ARG A 16 -14.37 4.67 -8.95
N LEU A 17 -15.05 3.62 -8.52
CA LEU A 17 -15.20 2.41 -9.32
C LEU A 17 -16.04 2.69 -10.58
N ALA A 18 -17.16 3.41 -10.44
CA ALA A 18 -18.03 3.77 -11.56
C ALA A 18 -17.31 4.63 -12.61
N GLU A 19 -16.50 5.61 -12.20
CA GLU A 19 -15.66 6.44 -13.07
C GLU A 19 -14.67 5.63 -13.92
N LYS A 20 -14.32 4.42 -13.47
CA LYS A 20 -13.46 3.47 -14.21
C LYS A 20 -14.25 2.35 -14.90
N GLY A 21 -15.59 2.43 -14.94
CA GLY A 21 -16.45 1.39 -15.51
C GLY A 21 -16.46 0.08 -14.71
N LEU A 22 -16.03 0.12 -13.44
CA LEU A 22 -15.94 -1.02 -12.57
C LEU A 22 -17.18 -1.09 -11.67
N ARG A 23 -17.80 -2.28 -11.58
CA ARG A 23 -18.98 -2.50 -10.74
C ARG A 23 -18.64 -2.46 -9.25
N PHE A 24 -19.43 -1.74 -8.45
CA PHE A 24 -19.37 -1.87 -7.00
C PHE A 24 -19.98 -3.20 -6.52
N THR A 25 -19.26 -3.95 -5.68
CA THR A 25 -19.72 -5.24 -5.13
C THR A 25 -19.42 -5.33 -3.64
N SER A 26 -20.18 -6.16 -2.93
CA SER A 26 -19.96 -6.42 -1.50
C SER A 26 -18.61 -7.09 -1.21
N GLN A 27 -18.03 -7.79 -2.18
CA GLN A 27 -16.67 -8.35 -2.09
C GLN A 27 -15.61 -7.25 -2.23
N ARG A 28 -15.78 -6.31 -3.18
CA ARG A 28 -14.87 -5.17 -3.35
C ARG A 28 -14.84 -4.28 -2.11
N LYS A 29 -16.02 -3.95 -1.58
CA LYS A 29 -16.15 -3.22 -0.33
C LYS A 29 -15.43 -3.93 0.81
N HIS A 30 -15.64 -5.24 0.95
CA HIS A 30 -15.05 -6.03 2.03
C HIS A 30 -13.52 -6.05 2.02
N VAL A 31 -12.92 -6.34 0.86
CA VAL A 31 -11.45 -6.33 0.73
C VAL A 31 -10.89 -4.94 0.99
N TYR A 32 -11.60 -3.90 0.57
CA TYR A 32 -11.19 -2.53 0.85
C TYR A 32 -11.23 -2.20 2.35
N GLU A 33 -12.28 -2.62 3.06
CA GLU A 33 -12.38 -2.47 4.52
C GLU A 33 -11.27 -3.24 5.25
N VAL A 34 -10.89 -4.43 4.77
CA VAL A 34 -9.76 -5.20 5.30
C VAL A 34 -8.45 -4.41 5.20
N LEU A 35 -8.22 -3.73 4.08
CA LEU A 35 -7.04 -2.88 3.87
C LEU A 35 -7.06 -1.58 4.70
N LEU A 36 -8.24 -1.07 5.03
CA LEU A 36 -8.39 0.12 5.88
C LEU A 36 -8.27 -0.20 7.38
N GLY A 37 -8.53 -1.46 7.77
CA GLY A 37 -8.56 -1.88 9.16
C GLY A 37 -7.19 -1.85 9.85
N GLN A 38 -6.10 -1.89 9.09
CA GLN A 38 -4.73 -1.82 9.60
C GLN A 38 -3.90 -0.87 8.73
N ARG A 39 -3.02 -0.09 9.36
CA ARG A 39 -2.08 0.80 8.66
C ARG A 39 -0.80 0.05 8.33
N ASP A 40 -0.91 -0.97 7.48
CA ASP A 40 0.19 -1.81 7.03
C ASP A 40 0.16 -2.03 5.52
N HIS A 41 1.11 -2.83 5.02
CA HIS A 41 1.30 -3.10 3.59
C HIS A 41 1.18 -4.60 3.31
N PRO A 42 -0.02 -5.19 3.40
CA PRO A 42 -0.17 -6.61 3.21
C PRO A 42 0.04 -7.00 1.74
N SER A 43 0.57 -8.20 1.54
CA SER A 43 0.52 -8.93 0.29
C SER A 43 -0.92 -9.37 -0.04
N ALA A 44 -1.17 -9.77 -1.28
CA ALA A 44 -2.47 -10.31 -1.67
C ALA A 44 -2.86 -11.55 -0.85
N GLU A 45 -1.88 -12.38 -0.47
CA GLU A 45 -2.11 -13.56 0.37
C GLU A 45 -2.55 -13.19 1.78
N GLU A 46 -1.90 -12.20 2.40
CA GLU A 46 -2.29 -11.70 3.72
C GLU A 46 -3.68 -11.05 3.68
N VAL A 47 -3.98 -10.26 2.64
CA VAL A 47 -5.33 -9.71 2.44
C VAL A 47 -6.36 -10.83 2.32
N PHE A 48 -6.05 -11.89 1.57
CA PHE A 48 -6.94 -13.05 1.45
C PHE A 48 -7.17 -13.74 2.79
N MET A 49 -6.10 -14.00 3.55
CA MET A 49 -6.20 -14.62 4.87
C MET A 49 -7.06 -13.79 5.83
N ARG A 50 -6.90 -12.46 5.84
CA ARG A 50 -7.72 -11.52 6.63
C ARG A 50 -9.17 -11.51 6.16
N ALA A 51 -9.40 -11.39 4.86
CA ALA A 51 -10.75 -11.33 4.28
C ALA A 51 -11.54 -12.62 4.54
N LYS A 52 -10.88 -13.77 4.49
CA LYS A 52 -11.48 -15.09 4.68
C LYS A 52 -12.00 -15.32 6.11
N GLN A 53 -11.46 -14.63 7.11
CA GLN A 53 -11.94 -14.73 8.51
C GLN A 53 -13.39 -14.27 8.66
N SER A 54 -13.81 -13.28 7.86
CA SER A 54 -15.15 -12.67 7.92
C SER A 54 -16.03 -13.04 6.72
N LYS A 55 -15.42 -13.46 5.59
CA LYS A 55 -16.12 -14.02 4.42
C LYS A 55 -15.47 -15.33 3.97
N PRO A 56 -15.81 -16.48 4.58
CA PRO A 56 -15.18 -17.76 4.29
C PRO A 56 -15.26 -18.23 2.84
N GLU A 57 -16.26 -17.74 2.09
CA GLU A 57 -16.54 -18.05 0.69
C GLU A 57 -15.66 -17.28 -0.31
N ILE A 58 -14.92 -16.26 0.14
CA ILE A 58 -14.07 -15.48 -0.77
C ILE A 58 -12.93 -16.34 -1.31
N SER A 59 -12.65 -16.21 -2.61
CA SER A 59 -11.55 -16.91 -3.27
C SER A 59 -10.32 -16.01 -3.41
N MET A 60 -9.13 -16.60 -3.56
CA MET A 60 -7.91 -15.86 -3.85
C MET A 60 -8.05 -15.05 -5.17
N ALA A 61 -8.66 -15.64 -6.21
CA ALA A 61 -8.92 -14.95 -7.47
C ALA A 61 -9.83 -13.72 -7.28
N THR A 62 -10.83 -13.81 -6.42
CA THR A 62 -11.69 -12.68 -6.05
C THR A 62 -10.89 -11.55 -5.39
N VAL A 63 -9.95 -11.90 -4.52
CA VAL A 63 -9.08 -10.91 -3.84
C VAL A 63 -8.18 -10.21 -4.85
N TYR A 64 -7.48 -10.95 -5.72
CA TYR A 64 -6.65 -10.35 -6.78
C TYR A 64 -7.45 -9.43 -7.71
N ASN A 65 -8.59 -9.89 -8.22
CA ASN A 65 -9.47 -9.09 -9.10
C ASN A 65 -10.01 -7.84 -8.40
N THR A 66 -10.16 -7.91 -7.08
CA THR A 66 -10.60 -6.78 -6.28
C THR A 66 -9.47 -5.79 -6.05
N LEU A 67 -8.28 -6.26 -5.67
CA LEU A 67 -7.10 -5.42 -5.48
C LEU A 67 -6.74 -4.67 -6.76
N ASP A 68 -6.74 -5.35 -7.91
CA ASP A 68 -6.56 -4.73 -9.22
C ASP A 68 -7.60 -3.63 -9.50
N ALA A 69 -8.88 -3.88 -9.18
CA ALA A 69 -9.93 -2.87 -9.32
C ALA A 69 -9.73 -1.65 -8.42
N LEU A 70 -9.31 -1.87 -7.17
CA LEU A 70 -9.04 -0.80 -6.20
C LEU A 70 -7.83 0.05 -6.61
N VAL A 71 -6.80 -0.58 -7.18
CA VAL A 71 -5.64 0.10 -7.75
C VAL A 71 -6.04 0.93 -8.97
N LYS A 72 -6.81 0.35 -9.89
CA LYS A 72 -7.31 1.05 -11.10
C LYS A 72 -8.16 2.27 -10.79
N CYS A 73 -8.95 2.24 -9.72
CA CYS A 73 -9.75 3.39 -9.27
C CYS A 73 -9.01 4.31 -8.28
N GLY A 74 -7.73 4.06 -8.01
CA GLY A 74 -6.87 4.96 -7.25
C GLY A 74 -7.28 5.13 -5.78
N VAL A 75 -7.82 4.08 -5.16
CA VAL A 75 -8.07 4.05 -3.69
C VAL A 75 -7.06 3.19 -2.93
N VAL A 76 -6.24 2.44 -3.66
CA VAL A 76 -5.14 1.62 -3.14
C VAL A 76 -3.97 1.79 -4.10
N ARG A 77 -2.74 1.74 -3.60
CA ARG A 77 -1.51 1.71 -4.41
C ARG A 77 -0.83 0.35 -4.30
N GLN A 78 -0.18 -0.07 -5.37
CA GLN A 78 0.78 -1.17 -5.30
C GLN A 78 2.13 -0.62 -4.86
N VAL A 79 2.78 -1.34 -3.94
CA VAL A 79 4.15 -1.09 -3.52
C VAL A 79 4.96 -2.29 -3.93
N ASN A 80 5.83 -2.09 -4.91
CA ASN A 80 6.72 -3.14 -5.39
C ASN A 80 8.04 -3.05 -4.62
N VAL A 81 8.30 -4.07 -3.80
CA VAL A 81 9.56 -4.24 -3.10
C VAL A 81 10.47 -5.09 -3.99
N ASP A 82 11.75 -4.71 -4.12
CA ASP A 82 12.68 -5.47 -4.96
C ASP A 82 12.76 -6.93 -4.49
N ARG A 83 12.59 -7.87 -5.42
CA ARG A 83 12.56 -9.33 -5.22
C ARG A 83 11.49 -9.85 -4.23
N GLY A 84 10.53 -9.01 -3.82
CA GLY A 84 9.46 -9.35 -2.89
C GLY A 84 8.09 -9.56 -3.57
N ALA A 85 7.08 -9.91 -2.76
CA ALA A 85 5.69 -9.89 -3.21
C ALA A 85 5.21 -8.44 -3.40
N THR A 86 4.27 -8.23 -4.33
CA THR A 86 3.56 -6.94 -4.43
C THR A 86 2.73 -6.72 -3.17
N LEU A 87 2.97 -5.59 -2.52
CA LEU A 87 2.23 -5.16 -1.34
C LEU A 87 1.21 -4.07 -1.72
N TYR A 88 0.21 -3.88 -0.86
CA TYR A 88 -0.90 -2.96 -1.13
C TYR A 88 -0.98 -1.89 -0.04
N CYS A 89 -0.88 -0.62 -0.44
CA CYS A 89 -0.99 0.53 0.44
C CYS A 89 -2.37 1.17 0.33
N SER A 90 -3.13 1.25 1.43
CA SER A 90 -4.40 1.97 1.50
C SER A 90 -4.23 3.45 1.87
N ASN A 91 -3.04 3.86 2.29
CA ASN A 91 -2.72 5.24 2.56
C ASN A 91 -2.53 5.99 1.23
N MET A 92 -3.43 6.90 0.91
CA MET A 92 -3.38 7.69 -0.33
C MET A 92 -2.73 9.07 -0.15
N ASN A 93 -2.19 9.37 1.03
CA ASN A 93 -1.40 10.58 1.26
C ASN A 93 -0.02 10.46 0.63
N GLU A 94 0.60 11.60 0.38
CA GLU A 94 2.01 11.66 0.02
C GLU A 94 2.88 11.17 1.19
N HIS A 95 3.65 10.11 0.94
CA HIS A 95 4.62 9.53 1.86
C HIS A 95 5.66 8.73 1.08
N ALA A 96 6.78 8.45 1.73
CA ALA A 96 7.77 7.49 1.23
C ALA A 96 7.56 6.13 1.89
N HIS A 97 8.09 5.08 1.28
CA HIS A 97 8.07 3.73 1.84
C HIS A 97 9.46 3.37 2.35
N PHE A 98 9.58 2.92 3.60
CA PHE A 98 10.77 2.21 4.07
C PHE A 98 10.59 0.70 3.88
N CYS A 99 11.46 0.08 3.10
CA CYS A 99 11.48 -1.36 2.83
C CYS A 99 12.60 -2.00 3.63
N CYS A 100 12.26 -2.96 4.49
CA CYS A 100 13.25 -3.74 5.20
C CYS A 100 13.78 -4.88 4.31
N ASP A 101 15.07 -4.88 4.04
CA ASP A 101 15.72 -5.89 3.19
C ASP A 101 15.78 -7.29 3.85
N ASP A 102 15.57 -7.36 5.16
CA ASP A 102 15.66 -8.61 5.93
C ASP A 102 14.30 -9.31 6.09
N CYS A 103 13.25 -8.57 6.47
CA CYS A 103 11.91 -9.15 6.69
C CYS A 103 10.93 -8.86 5.55
N GLY A 104 11.28 -8.01 4.59
CA GLY A 104 10.41 -7.62 3.48
C GLY A 104 9.24 -6.70 3.85
N LYS A 105 9.10 -6.31 5.13
CA LYS A 105 8.04 -5.39 5.57
C LYS A 105 8.26 -3.98 5.05
N VAL A 106 7.14 -3.31 4.78
CA VAL A 106 7.09 -1.91 4.35
C VAL A 106 6.39 -1.03 5.37
N PHE A 107 6.97 0.14 5.61
CA PHE A 107 6.51 1.11 6.59
C PHE A 107 6.34 2.49 5.96
N ASP A 108 5.27 3.19 6.34
CA ASP A 108 5.05 4.58 5.94
C ASP A 108 6.10 5.49 6.58
N VAL A 109 6.75 6.30 5.75
CA VAL A 109 7.67 7.35 6.18
C VAL A 109 7.09 8.70 5.80
N ASN A 110 6.72 9.46 6.83
CA ASN A 110 6.31 10.84 6.65
C ASN A 110 7.49 11.69 6.18
N LEU A 111 7.32 12.36 5.05
CA LEU A 111 8.27 13.32 4.49
C LEU A 111 8.21 14.64 5.29
N LYS A 112 8.76 14.64 6.51
CA LYS A 112 8.86 15.84 7.34
C LYS A 112 9.96 16.75 6.81
N ASN A 113 9.59 17.94 6.34
CA ASN A 113 10.41 18.81 5.49
C ASN A 113 10.72 18.06 4.19
N SER A 114 10.10 18.48 3.09
CA SER A 114 10.23 17.83 1.77
C SER A 114 11.67 17.32 1.59
N PRO A 115 11.90 16.01 1.41
CA PRO A 115 13.24 15.53 1.09
C PRO A 115 13.68 16.39 -0.09
N ARG A 116 14.90 16.91 -0.04
CA ARG A 116 15.49 17.56 -1.20
C ARG A 116 15.62 16.47 -2.25
N VAL A 117 14.55 16.22 -3.00
CA VAL A 117 14.59 15.45 -4.22
C VAL A 117 15.65 16.18 -5.02
N PRO A 118 16.78 15.54 -5.33
CA PRO A 118 17.80 16.22 -6.12
C PRO A 118 17.14 16.73 -7.39
N GLU A 119 17.53 17.90 -7.88
CA GLU A 119 17.08 18.35 -9.19
C GLU A 119 17.42 17.24 -10.19
N VAL A 120 16.38 16.65 -10.76
CA VAL A 120 16.51 15.59 -11.76
C VAL A 120 16.47 16.28 -13.10
N ASP A 121 17.57 16.21 -13.83
CA ASP A 121 17.59 16.63 -15.23
C ASP A 121 16.89 15.55 -16.06
N VAL A 122 15.62 15.80 -16.38
CA VAL A 122 14.82 14.92 -17.22
C VAL A 122 14.91 15.46 -18.64
N PRO A 123 15.28 14.63 -19.64
CA PRO A 123 15.39 15.12 -21.01
C PRO A 123 14.09 15.79 -21.48
N GLY A 124 14.22 16.86 -22.27
CA GLY A 124 13.10 17.78 -22.58
C GLY A 124 11.90 17.16 -23.30
N ASP A 125 12.02 15.94 -23.80
CA ASP A 125 10.95 15.20 -24.48
C ASP A 125 10.09 14.35 -23.53
N PHE A 126 10.35 14.40 -22.20
CA PHE A 126 9.62 13.62 -21.21
C PHE A 126 8.81 14.50 -20.24
N GLU A 127 7.61 14.02 -19.90
CA GLU A 127 6.73 14.61 -18.90
C GLU A 127 6.74 13.74 -17.62
N VAL A 128 7.22 14.31 -16.50
CA VAL A 128 7.21 13.61 -15.21
C VAL A 128 5.80 13.61 -14.64
N ARG A 129 5.22 12.42 -14.42
CA ARG A 129 3.87 12.26 -13.84
C ARG A 129 3.87 11.99 -12.34
N SER A 130 4.89 11.34 -11.82
CA SER A 130 5.01 10.96 -10.40
C SER A 130 6.46 10.73 -10.00
N ILE A 131 6.72 10.83 -8.70
CA ILE A 131 7.99 10.47 -8.06
C ILE A 131 7.64 9.55 -6.89
N ASP A 132 8.19 8.34 -6.90
CA ASP A 132 8.06 7.39 -5.81
C ASP A 132 9.39 7.32 -5.04
N ILE A 133 9.34 7.55 -3.72
CA ILE A 133 10.51 7.51 -2.85
C ILE A 133 10.46 6.22 -2.02
N ALA A 134 11.44 5.36 -2.21
CA ALA A 134 11.66 4.17 -1.41
C ALA A 134 13.01 4.25 -0.68
N LEU A 135 12.97 4.06 0.64
CA LEU A 135 14.17 3.90 1.47
C LEU A 135 14.40 2.41 1.71
N HIS A 136 15.58 1.91 1.36
CA HIS A 136 15.98 0.54 1.64
C HIS A 136 16.93 0.48 2.83
N GLY A 137 16.75 -0.51 3.67
CA GLY A 137 17.63 -0.73 4.80
C GLY A 137 17.15 -1.85 5.68
N ARG A 138 17.55 -1.80 6.95
CA ARG A 138 17.19 -2.82 7.94
C ARG A 138 16.37 -2.21 9.07
N CYS A 139 15.33 -2.93 9.45
CA CYS A 139 14.65 -2.75 10.73
C CYS A 139 15.69 -2.68 11.87
N THR A 140 15.52 -1.73 12.80
CA THR A 140 16.28 -1.76 14.07
C THR A 140 15.72 -2.84 14.99
N ASP A 141 16.40 -3.14 16.10
CA ASP A 141 16.27 -4.30 17.01
C ASP A 141 14.85 -4.66 17.54
N MET A 142 13.78 -3.97 17.13
CA MET A 142 12.40 -4.19 17.57
C MET A 142 11.46 -4.73 16.49
N CYS A 143 11.95 -5.24 15.36
CA CYS A 143 11.10 -5.93 14.39
C CYS A 143 11.03 -7.43 14.68
N GLU A 144 9.86 -7.89 15.17
CA GLU A 144 9.59 -9.28 15.53
C GLU A 144 9.85 -10.27 14.36
N ASP A 145 9.60 -9.83 13.13
CA ASP A 145 9.78 -10.63 11.91
C ASP A 145 11.22 -10.73 11.44
N CYS A 146 12.10 -9.82 11.87
CA CYS A 146 13.51 -9.81 11.44
C CYS A 146 14.36 -10.83 12.22
N GLY A 147 13.84 -11.43 13.30
CA GLY A 147 14.48 -12.53 14.03
C GLY A 147 15.85 -12.27 14.68
N ARG A 148 16.40 -11.05 14.63
CA ARG A 148 17.74 -10.73 15.15
C ARG A 148 17.68 -10.14 16.55
N ARG A 149 18.48 -10.71 17.45
CA ARG A 149 18.87 -10.11 18.74
C ARG A 149 20.06 -9.18 18.50
N LYS A 150 20.06 -8.00 19.12
CA LYS A 150 21.13 -6.99 19.20
C LYS A 150 22.48 -7.41 18.62
N ALA A 151 22.92 -6.76 17.55
CA ALA A 151 24.35 -6.63 17.32
C ALA A 151 24.89 -5.56 18.29
N TYR A 152 25.37 -6.00 19.46
CA TYR A 152 26.19 -5.16 20.32
C TYR A 152 27.38 -4.61 19.51
N THR A 153 27.51 -3.30 19.44
CA THR A 153 28.82 -2.63 19.45
C THR A 153 28.69 -1.31 20.19
#